data_AF-A0A0D2DLI9-F1
#
_entry.id   AF-A0A0D2DLI9-F1
#
_cell.length_a   1.000
_cell.length_b   1.000
_cell.length_c   1.000
_cell.angle_alpha   90.00
_cell.angle_beta   90.00
_cell.angle_gamma   90.00
#
_symmetry.space_group_name_H-M   'P 1'
#
loop_
_entity.id
_entity.type
_entity.pdbx_description
1 polymer ?
#
loop_
_entity_poly.entity_id
_entity_poly.type
_entity_poly.pdbx_seq_one_letter_code
_entity_poly.pdbx_strand_id
1 'polypeptide(L)'
;MSVPYKNSLYLWLCAQPDDFDPGASTIRLTPSQKAEWQQLADSAYFGWRPSDSGFRTLDRNIPYIIGDREIRVTYRAKTDPPSAGLGALNRLPIELLNSIISSLDISTLDRFKRVNRRAFEIVNAHPEFHVMNSQAHDTLRGLRAIKTSHMITVQVLFEKLCTSKCEDCGDYGGYIYLLTFQRVCCRCFTEQDRYWPLREIDALRTYGLTPGILRTLPRCQGYPGYYENESFYRNRQGYLSLIDRQSAYRAGVARHGSLQAMKEYVANVDSNLWAQFEKEIEKREKQLAAERVVKVRNKIAQKVTKIRKRNAYKEKVLTRREERQRRMAQFSLCHDPAQIEDANDVGDETDNESISTLDDTDEDTSSDRYEIFSHIAETVSWSTGECSGHALEPLRYMAMMRVPWLNRQNGRDEWGFHCVGCEQNQRWPNHARRDYIMSTFKDHLKECGPVKEGVHHINDCCKKGTCVGREKIISSPFDDPFWRC
;
A
#
# COMPACT_ATOMS: atom_id res chain seq x y z
N MET A 1 3.35 12.49 23.73
CA MET A 1 3.26 11.18 23.06
C MET A 1 1.80 10.89 22.77
N SER A 2 1.31 11.38 21.64
CA SER A 2 -0.09 11.23 21.22
C SER A 2 -0.12 11.20 19.70
N VAL A 3 -1.16 10.55 19.16
CA VAL A 3 -1.49 10.29 17.74
C VAL A 3 -1.14 8.85 17.29
N PRO A 4 -2.12 8.00 16.90
CA PRO A 4 -3.58 8.10 17.13
C PRO A 4 -4.28 6.77 17.47
N TYR A 5 -4.93 6.72 18.63
CA TYR A 5 -6.09 5.85 18.94
C TYR A 5 -7.38 6.24 18.16
N LYS A 6 -7.27 7.09 17.13
CA LYS A 6 -8.41 7.72 16.45
C LYS A 6 -8.91 7.00 15.19
N ASN A 7 -8.27 5.91 14.73
CA ASN A 7 -8.73 5.27 13.49
C ASN A 7 -10.06 4.52 13.63
N SER A 8 -10.37 3.87 14.76
CA SER A 8 -11.63 3.12 14.91
C SER A 8 -12.87 4.00 15.08
N LEU A 9 -12.77 5.10 15.85
CA LEU A 9 -13.85 6.08 16.00
C LEU A 9 -14.06 6.87 14.70
N TYR A 10 -12.98 7.24 14.00
CA TYR A 10 -13.04 7.97 12.73
C TYR A 10 -13.62 7.10 11.60
N LEU A 11 -13.19 5.83 11.48
CA LEU A 11 -13.71 4.92 10.43
C LEU A 11 -15.18 4.52 10.64
N TRP A 12 -15.69 4.50 11.89
CA TRP A 12 -17.13 4.28 12.12
C TRP A 12 -17.99 5.54 11.97
N LEU A 13 -17.47 6.71 12.37
CA LEU A 13 -18.14 8.01 12.17
C LEU A 13 -18.22 8.37 10.67
N CYS A 14 -17.20 8.04 9.88
CA CYS A 14 -17.15 8.29 8.43
C CYS A 14 -18.07 7.43 7.58
N ALA A 15 -18.92 6.60 8.18
CA ALA A 15 -19.79 5.72 7.41
C ALA A 15 -21.27 5.77 7.83
N GLN A 16 -21.66 6.89 8.45
CA GLN A 16 -23.06 7.31 8.57
C GLN A 16 -23.55 7.93 7.24
N PRO A 17 -24.87 7.92 6.95
CA PRO A 17 -25.44 8.42 5.69
C PRO A 17 -25.23 9.93 5.49
N ASP A 18 -25.43 10.41 4.25
CA ASP A 18 -25.07 11.77 3.78
C ASP A 18 -25.83 12.93 4.48
N ASP A 19 -26.85 12.64 5.29
CA ASP A 19 -27.58 13.59 6.13
C ASP A 19 -27.00 13.73 7.55
N PHE A 20 -25.82 13.16 7.81
CA PHE A 20 -25.13 13.22 9.10
C PHE A 20 -24.58 14.62 9.42
N ASP A 21 -25.35 15.39 10.21
CA ASP A 21 -24.88 16.62 10.87
C ASP A 21 -24.09 16.27 12.17
N PRO A 22 -22.78 16.54 12.23
CA PRO A 22 -21.96 16.23 13.41
C PRO A 22 -22.36 17.02 14.66
N GLY A 23 -23.14 18.10 14.53
CA GLY A 23 -23.65 18.89 15.63
C GLY A 23 -24.98 18.40 16.22
N ALA A 24 -25.79 17.65 15.46
CA ALA A 24 -27.19 17.42 15.81
C ALA A 24 -27.55 15.99 16.26
N SER A 25 -26.72 14.97 16.01
CA SER A 25 -27.05 13.61 16.48
C SER A 25 -25.83 12.78 16.86
N THR A 26 -25.46 12.83 18.14
CA THR A 26 -24.77 11.70 18.77
C THR A 26 -25.75 10.53 18.74
N ILE A 27 -25.46 9.50 17.93
CA ILE A 27 -26.11 8.20 18.10
C ILE A 27 -25.83 7.77 19.54
N ARG A 28 -26.82 7.93 20.43
CA ARG A 28 -26.75 7.38 21.77
C ARG A 28 -26.94 5.87 21.61
N LEU A 29 -25.84 5.16 21.41
CA LEU A 29 -25.80 3.71 21.55
C LEU A 29 -26.56 3.34 22.83
N THR A 30 -27.49 2.39 22.72
CA THR A 30 -28.18 1.86 23.90
C THR A 30 -27.14 1.35 24.91
N PRO A 31 -27.44 1.33 26.22
CA PRO A 31 -26.51 0.82 27.22
C PRO A 31 -25.98 -0.59 26.89
N SER A 32 -26.81 -1.44 26.29
CA SER A 32 -26.43 -2.77 25.79
C SER A 32 -25.47 -2.72 24.60
N GLN A 33 -25.70 -1.86 23.61
CA GLN A 33 -24.79 -1.68 22.49
C GLN A 33 -23.45 -1.06 22.91
N LYS A 34 -23.46 -0.14 23.90
CA LYS A 34 -22.22 0.40 24.50
C LYS A 34 -21.44 -0.68 25.25
N ALA A 35 -22.13 -1.55 25.99
CA ALA A 35 -21.50 -2.65 26.71
C ALA A 35 -20.92 -3.71 25.75
N GLU A 36 -21.66 -4.10 24.72
CA GLU A 36 -21.17 -5.00 23.65
C GLU A 36 -19.95 -4.37 22.95
N TRP A 37 -19.98 -3.06 22.69
CA TRP A 37 -18.86 -2.33 22.09
C TRP A 37 -17.62 -2.27 22.99
N GLN A 38 -17.79 -1.92 24.26
CA GLN A 38 -16.66 -1.84 25.20
C GLN A 38 -15.98 -3.21 25.32
N GLN A 39 -16.79 -4.27 25.42
CA GLN A 39 -16.30 -5.64 25.46
C GLN A 39 -15.56 -6.03 24.17
N LEU A 40 -16.01 -5.58 23.00
CA LEU A 40 -15.32 -5.80 21.72
C LEU A 40 -14.03 -4.99 21.60
N ALA A 41 -14.02 -3.72 22.02
CA ALA A 41 -12.84 -2.87 22.01
C ALA A 41 -11.75 -3.36 22.99
N ASP A 42 -12.14 -3.95 24.11
CA ASP A 42 -11.22 -4.53 25.10
C ASP A 42 -10.69 -5.91 24.67
N SER A 43 -11.38 -6.61 23.75
CA SER A 43 -11.04 -7.97 23.30
C SER A 43 -10.42 -8.05 21.91
N ALA A 44 -10.56 -7.00 21.10
CA ALA A 44 -9.99 -6.88 19.77
C ALA A 44 -8.92 -5.80 19.71
N TYR A 45 -7.85 -6.03 18.95
CA TYR A 45 -6.90 -4.97 18.62
C TYR A 45 -6.68 -4.86 17.12
N PHE A 46 -6.70 -3.62 16.64
CA PHE A 46 -6.47 -3.27 15.24
C PHE A 46 -4.97 -2.98 15.05
N GLY A 47 -4.19 -4.05 14.90
CA GLY A 47 -2.79 -4.09 14.44
C GLY A 47 -1.99 -2.77 14.48
N TRP A 48 -1.72 -2.25 15.67
CA TRP A 48 -0.52 -1.45 15.96
C TRP A 48 -0.26 -1.39 17.47
N ARG A 49 0.53 -2.34 17.99
CA ARG A 49 1.40 -2.09 19.15
C ARG A 49 2.82 -1.79 18.66
N PRO A 50 3.57 -0.89 19.31
CA PRO A 50 4.99 -0.63 19.01
C PRO A 50 5.90 -1.88 19.08
N SER A 51 5.43 -2.98 19.68
CA SER A 51 6.08 -4.30 19.71
C SER A 51 5.67 -5.25 18.57
N ASP A 52 4.77 -4.85 17.66
CA ASP A 52 4.23 -5.70 16.59
C ASP A 52 5.22 -5.88 15.44
N SER A 53 5.99 -6.97 15.54
CA SER A 53 6.65 -7.71 14.46
C SER A 53 5.65 -8.31 13.45
N GLY A 54 4.65 -7.53 13.02
CA GLY A 54 3.73 -7.94 11.95
C GLY A 54 4.44 -8.06 10.60
N PHE A 55 3.91 -8.90 9.70
CA PHE A 55 4.49 -9.13 8.38
C PHE A 55 4.79 -7.80 7.69
N ARG A 56 6.06 -7.56 7.37
CA ARG A 56 6.47 -6.40 6.57
C ARG A 56 6.19 -6.65 5.10
N THR A 57 4.90 -6.65 4.77
CA THR A 57 4.35 -6.80 3.41
C THR A 57 4.56 -5.52 2.59
N LEU A 58 4.19 -5.56 1.31
CA LEU A 58 4.42 -4.46 0.38
C LEU A 58 3.82 -3.12 0.86
N ASP A 59 2.63 -3.13 1.45
CA ASP A 59 1.95 -1.92 1.95
C ASP A 59 2.78 -1.14 2.96
N ARG A 60 3.55 -1.81 3.81
CA ARG A 60 4.43 -1.17 4.80
C ARG A 60 5.69 -0.54 4.18
N ASN A 61 6.05 -0.97 2.98
CA ASN A 61 7.26 -0.52 2.28
C ASN A 61 6.97 0.60 1.29
N ILE A 62 5.73 0.73 0.83
CA ILE A 62 5.31 1.86 0.01
C ILE A 62 5.20 3.08 0.94
N PRO A 63 5.99 4.15 0.72
CA PRO A 63 5.97 5.32 1.58
C PRO A 63 4.54 5.79 1.77
N TYR A 64 4.10 6.11 2.98
CA TYR A 64 2.83 6.81 3.11
C TYR A 64 2.91 8.11 2.30
N ILE A 65 1.76 8.61 1.85
CA ILE A 65 1.71 10.00 1.38
C ILE A 65 1.80 10.86 2.66
N ILE A 66 2.98 10.91 3.28
CA ILE A 66 3.30 11.82 4.37
C ILE A 66 3.47 13.19 3.72
N GLY A 67 2.56 14.10 4.02
CA GLY A 67 2.66 15.50 3.58
C GLY A 67 1.40 16.09 2.94
N ASP A 68 0.36 15.31 2.61
CA ASP A 68 -0.69 15.82 1.72
C ASP A 68 -2.13 15.59 2.21
N ARG A 69 -2.39 15.18 3.46
CA ARG A 69 -3.77 15.25 3.97
C ARG A 69 -4.26 16.69 4.08
N GLU A 70 -3.39 17.65 4.39
CA GLU A 70 -3.73 19.06 4.25
C GLU A 70 -3.71 19.53 2.80
N ILE A 71 -2.77 19.09 1.96
CA ILE A 71 -2.66 19.57 0.56
C ILE A 71 -3.75 18.99 -0.37
N ARG A 72 -4.29 17.79 -0.10
CA ARG A 72 -5.51 17.31 -0.79
C ARG A 72 -6.76 18.12 -0.40
N VAL A 73 -6.74 18.77 0.77
CA VAL A 73 -7.85 19.61 1.25
C VAL A 73 -7.67 21.08 0.83
N THR A 74 -6.45 21.58 0.63
CA THR A 74 -6.21 23.03 0.49
C THR A 74 -5.95 23.57 -0.92
N TYR A 75 -5.89 22.73 -1.96
CA TYR A 75 -6.04 23.23 -3.34
C TYR A 75 -7.00 22.35 -4.15
N ARG A 76 -8.29 22.32 -3.76
CA ARG A 76 -9.31 22.61 -4.77
C ARG A 76 -9.05 24.07 -5.19
N ALA A 77 -8.03 24.30 -6.03
CA ALA A 77 -8.14 25.41 -6.96
C ALA A 77 -9.54 25.27 -7.54
N LYS A 78 -10.36 26.32 -7.49
CA LYS A 78 -11.60 26.38 -8.26
C LYS A 78 -11.18 26.24 -9.72
N THR A 79 -10.98 25.00 -10.16
CA THR A 79 -10.68 24.72 -11.54
C THR A 79 -12.00 24.84 -12.25
N ASP A 80 -12.04 25.67 -13.28
CA ASP A 80 -13.22 25.79 -14.13
C ASP A 80 -13.72 24.41 -14.56
N PRO A 81 -15.01 24.23 -14.87
CA PRO A 81 -15.51 22.97 -15.44
C PRO A 81 -14.73 22.60 -16.72
N PRO A 82 -14.54 21.31 -17.06
CA PRO A 82 -13.84 20.89 -18.28
C PRO A 82 -14.35 21.64 -19.51
N SER A 83 -13.45 22.36 -20.18
CA SER A 83 -13.79 23.04 -21.44
C SER A 83 -13.90 22.07 -22.62
N ALA A 84 -13.25 20.90 -22.52
CA ALA A 84 -13.28 19.84 -23.53
C ALA A 84 -14.01 18.60 -23.02
N GLY A 85 -14.87 18.03 -23.87
CA GLY A 85 -15.53 16.74 -23.64
C GLY A 85 -14.66 15.52 -23.98
N LEU A 86 -15.24 14.32 -24.00
CA LEU A 86 -14.54 13.09 -24.42
C LEU A 86 -14.51 12.86 -25.95
N GLY A 87 -14.87 13.87 -26.75
CA GLY A 87 -14.98 13.73 -28.20
C GLY A 87 -16.06 12.72 -28.59
N ALA A 88 -15.73 11.74 -29.42
CA ALA A 88 -16.69 10.73 -29.91
C ALA A 88 -17.31 9.89 -28.77
N LEU A 89 -16.59 9.68 -27.67
CA LEU A 89 -17.09 8.91 -26.51
C LEU A 89 -18.23 9.63 -25.77
N ASN A 90 -18.40 10.96 -25.95
CA ASN A 90 -19.54 11.67 -25.38
C ASN A 90 -20.89 11.22 -25.96
N ARG A 91 -20.90 10.49 -27.08
CA ARG A 91 -22.12 9.93 -27.68
C ARG A 91 -22.63 8.69 -26.95
N LEU A 92 -21.80 8.09 -26.09
CA LEU A 92 -22.17 6.91 -25.33
C LEU A 92 -22.94 7.32 -24.07
N PRO A 93 -24.04 6.64 -23.73
CA PRO A 93 -24.66 6.72 -22.41
C PRO A 93 -23.66 6.40 -21.30
N ILE A 94 -23.87 6.96 -20.11
CA ILE A 94 -22.96 6.82 -18.97
C ILE A 94 -22.80 5.35 -18.54
N GLU A 95 -23.84 4.54 -18.74
CA GLU A 95 -23.85 3.11 -18.46
C GLU A 95 -22.84 2.36 -19.34
N LEU A 96 -22.77 2.71 -20.63
CA LEU A 96 -21.78 2.13 -21.55
C LEU A 96 -20.37 2.60 -21.22
N LEU A 97 -20.21 3.89 -20.84
CA LEU A 97 -18.92 4.41 -20.38
C LEU A 97 -18.44 3.68 -19.11
N ASN A 98 -19.34 3.44 -18.16
CA ASN A 98 -19.03 2.70 -16.95
C ASN A 98 -18.66 1.25 -17.27
N SER A 99 -19.41 0.57 -18.14
CA SER A 99 -19.06 -0.79 -18.58
C SER A 99 -17.67 -0.85 -19.24
N ILE A 100 -17.35 0.12 -20.10
CA ILE A 100 -16.01 0.23 -20.68
C ILE A 100 -14.97 0.40 -19.56
N ILE A 101 -15.17 1.33 -18.64
CA ILE A 101 -14.24 1.60 -17.53
C ILE A 101 -14.03 0.36 -16.65
N SER A 102 -15.09 -0.35 -16.27
CA SER A 102 -15.03 -1.61 -15.51
C SER A 102 -14.17 -2.67 -16.21
N SER A 103 -14.20 -2.72 -17.54
CA SER A 103 -13.43 -3.67 -18.35
C SER A 103 -11.95 -3.29 -18.56
N LEU A 104 -11.56 -2.03 -18.29
CA LEU A 104 -10.17 -1.60 -18.47
C LEU A 104 -9.27 -2.15 -17.35
N ASP A 105 -8.05 -2.55 -17.71
CA ASP A 105 -6.99 -2.76 -16.73
C ASP A 105 -6.57 -1.44 -16.06
N ILE A 106 -6.09 -1.51 -14.82
CA ILE A 106 -5.73 -0.31 -14.03
C ILE A 106 -4.66 0.54 -14.74
N SER A 107 -3.74 -0.06 -15.51
CA SER A 107 -2.73 0.68 -16.29
C SER A 107 -3.35 1.45 -17.47
N THR A 108 -4.29 0.84 -18.18
CA THR A 108 -5.07 1.48 -19.25
C THR A 108 -5.97 2.57 -18.71
N LEU A 109 -6.61 2.33 -17.56
CA LEU A 109 -7.41 3.32 -16.86
C LEU A 109 -6.58 4.56 -16.48
N ASP A 110 -5.39 4.36 -15.90
CA ASP A 110 -4.48 5.46 -15.54
C ASP A 110 -4.06 6.28 -16.78
N ARG A 111 -3.91 5.63 -17.95
CA ARG A 111 -3.65 6.34 -19.21
C ARG A 111 -4.87 7.13 -19.68
N PHE A 112 -6.07 6.55 -19.59
CA PHE A 112 -7.31 7.23 -19.95
C PHE A 112 -7.56 8.48 -19.10
N LYS A 113 -7.32 8.40 -17.78
CA LYS A 113 -7.39 9.55 -16.86
C LYS A 113 -6.51 10.74 -17.27
N ARG A 114 -5.44 10.49 -18.04
CA ARG A 114 -4.47 11.51 -18.46
C ARG A 114 -4.81 12.16 -19.80
N VAL A 115 -5.86 11.72 -20.49
CA VAL A 115 -6.24 12.25 -21.81
C VAL A 115 -6.74 13.69 -21.69
N ASN A 116 -7.69 13.94 -20.78
CA ASN A 116 -8.18 15.28 -20.46
C ASN A 116 -8.89 15.30 -19.09
N ARG A 117 -9.27 16.49 -18.62
CA ARG A 117 -9.95 16.66 -17.31
C ARG A 117 -11.29 15.93 -17.25
N ARG A 118 -12.03 15.86 -18.36
CA ARG A 118 -13.33 15.15 -18.42
C ARG A 118 -13.17 13.64 -18.23
N ALA A 119 -12.15 13.03 -18.83
CA ALA A 119 -11.82 11.62 -18.66
C ALA A 119 -11.40 11.33 -17.21
N PHE A 120 -10.60 12.22 -16.62
CA PHE A 120 -10.28 12.16 -15.20
C PHE A 120 -11.54 12.18 -14.33
N GLU A 121 -12.45 13.14 -14.53
CA GLU A 121 -13.69 13.25 -13.76
C GLU A 121 -14.55 11.99 -13.86
N ILE A 122 -14.83 11.52 -15.08
CA ILE A 122 -15.68 10.34 -15.29
C ILE A 122 -15.09 9.10 -14.63
N VAL A 123 -13.78 8.88 -14.75
CA VAL A 123 -13.14 7.74 -14.07
C VAL A 123 -13.19 7.87 -12.54
N ASN A 124 -12.98 9.06 -11.97
CA ASN A 124 -13.05 9.21 -10.51
C ASN A 124 -14.50 9.21 -9.98
N ALA A 125 -15.49 9.43 -10.85
CA ALA A 125 -16.91 9.27 -10.56
C ALA A 125 -17.43 7.84 -10.82
N HIS A 126 -16.64 6.98 -11.48
CA HIS A 126 -17.02 5.60 -11.74
C HIS A 126 -17.25 4.84 -10.42
N PRO A 127 -18.40 4.17 -10.21
CA PRO A 127 -18.77 3.63 -8.90
C PRO A 127 -17.72 2.72 -8.25
N GLU A 128 -17.23 1.71 -8.97
CA GLU A 128 -16.26 0.74 -8.44
C GLU A 128 -14.90 1.40 -8.17
N PHE A 129 -14.47 2.29 -9.07
CA PHE A 129 -13.16 2.92 -8.97
C PHE A 129 -13.15 3.99 -7.87
N HIS A 130 -14.25 4.72 -7.71
CA HIS A 130 -14.43 5.71 -6.66
C HIS A 130 -14.21 5.07 -5.28
N VAL A 131 -14.90 3.95 -5.01
CA VAL A 131 -14.80 3.22 -3.74
C VAL A 131 -13.38 2.66 -3.56
N MET A 132 -12.78 2.03 -4.57
CA MET A 132 -11.40 1.54 -4.45
C MET A 132 -10.41 2.67 -4.19
N ASN A 133 -10.58 3.81 -4.84
CA ASN A 133 -9.67 4.95 -4.70
C ASN A 133 -9.83 5.68 -3.37
N SER A 134 -10.99 5.57 -2.70
CA SER A 134 -11.22 6.13 -1.37
C SER A 134 -10.85 5.16 -0.25
N GLN A 135 -11.27 3.90 -0.33
CA GLN A 135 -11.18 2.92 0.77
C GLN A 135 -10.00 1.93 0.63
N ALA A 136 -9.56 1.64 -0.60
CA ALA A 136 -8.49 0.67 -0.88
C ALA A 136 -7.34 1.29 -1.70
N HIS A 137 -7.06 2.58 -1.45
CA HIS A 137 -6.09 3.35 -2.24
C HIS A 137 -4.70 2.71 -2.25
N ASP A 138 -4.25 2.15 -1.11
CA ASP A 138 -2.94 1.49 -1.02
C ASP A 138 -2.84 0.24 -1.90
N THR A 139 -3.95 -0.48 -2.15
CA THR A 139 -3.99 -1.56 -3.13
C THR A 139 -3.61 -1.07 -4.52
N LEU A 140 -4.20 0.03 -4.98
CA LEU A 140 -3.87 0.65 -6.27
C LEU A 140 -2.42 1.13 -6.31
N ARG A 141 -1.87 1.59 -5.18
CA ARG A 141 -0.45 1.98 -5.10
C ARG A 141 0.46 0.77 -5.19
N GLY A 142 0.12 -0.33 -4.53
CA GLY A 142 0.78 -1.63 -4.61
C GLY A 142 0.95 -2.09 -6.04
N LEU A 143 -0.16 -2.20 -6.76
CA LEU A 143 -0.18 -2.60 -8.18
C LEU A 143 0.78 -1.76 -9.04
N ARG A 144 0.81 -0.45 -8.83
CA ARG A 144 1.69 0.48 -9.56
C ARG A 144 3.15 0.38 -9.12
N ALA A 145 3.40 0.12 -7.85
CA ALA A 145 4.73 0.00 -7.26
C ALA A 145 5.46 -1.21 -7.84
N ILE A 146 4.81 -2.38 -7.83
CA ILE A 146 5.38 -3.64 -8.33
C ILE A 146 5.04 -3.95 -9.80
N LYS A 147 4.42 -2.99 -10.51
CA LYS A 147 4.15 -3.06 -11.96
C LYS A 147 3.16 -4.13 -12.42
N THR A 148 2.22 -4.53 -11.58
CA THR A 148 1.17 -5.51 -11.90
C THR A 148 -0.17 -4.88 -12.29
N SER A 149 -0.27 -3.55 -12.37
CA SER A 149 -1.53 -2.83 -12.69
C SER A 149 -2.13 -3.14 -14.06
N HIS A 150 -1.37 -3.73 -14.98
CA HIS A 150 -1.86 -4.12 -16.31
C HIS A 150 -2.49 -5.52 -16.33
N MET A 151 -2.37 -6.28 -15.23
CA MET A 151 -2.80 -7.67 -15.15
C MET A 151 -4.22 -7.84 -14.57
N ILE A 152 -4.85 -6.75 -14.14
CA ILE A 152 -6.17 -6.78 -13.49
C ILE A 152 -7.05 -5.61 -13.92
N THR A 153 -8.32 -5.90 -14.17
CA THR A 153 -9.35 -4.92 -14.51
C THR A 153 -9.93 -4.25 -13.27
N VAL A 154 -10.57 -3.09 -13.48
CA VAL A 154 -11.31 -2.38 -12.42
C VAL A 154 -12.34 -3.30 -11.77
N GLN A 155 -13.15 -3.98 -12.59
CA GLN A 155 -14.19 -4.88 -12.12
C GLN A 155 -13.63 -6.04 -11.29
N VAL A 156 -12.62 -6.75 -11.81
CA VAL A 156 -12.06 -7.93 -11.14
C VAL A 156 -11.40 -7.54 -9.82
N LEU A 157 -10.68 -6.41 -9.78
CA LEU A 157 -10.11 -5.92 -8.52
C LEU A 157 -11.18 -5.58 -7.49
N PHE A 158 -12.24 -4.89 -7.92
CA PHE A 158 -13.35 -4.54 -7.04
C PHE A 158 -14.07 -5.78 -6.49
N GLU A 159 -14.34 -6.78 -7.33
CA GLU A 159 -14.92 -8.06 -6.90
C GLU A 159 -14.04 -8.79 -5.88
N LYS A 160 -12.72 -8.83 -6.10
CA LYS A 160 -11.76 -9.40 -5.13
C LYS A 160 -11.79 -8.65 -3.81
N LEU A 161 -11.84 -7.32 -3.83
CA LEU A 161 -11.92 -6.50 -2.62
C LEU A 161 -13.28 -6.63 -1.91
N CYS A 162 -14.36 -6.91 -2.65
CA CYS A 162 -15.69 -7.19 -2.08
C CYS A 162 -15.83 -8.60 -1.49
N THR A 163 -14.86 -9.48 -1.70
CA THR A 163 -14.84 -10.83 -1.13
C THR A 163 -14.15 -10.80 0.22
N SER A 164 -14.77 -11.36 1.28
CA SER A 164 -14.16 -11.39 2.62
C SER A 164 -13.34 -12.66 2.91
N LYS A 165 -13.50 -13.70 2.10
CA LYS A 165 -12.93 -15.02 2.37
C LYS A 165 -11.59 -15.24 1.69
N CYS A 166 -10.76 -16.04 2.33
CA CYS A 166 -9.56 -16.66 1.79
C CYS A 166 -9.98 -17.70 0.75
N GLU A 167 -9.36 -17.66 -0.43
CA GLU A 167 -9.64 -18.58 -1.53
C GLU A 167 -9.25 -20.04 -1.23
N ASP A 168 -8.45 -20.28 -0.18
CA ASP A 168 -7.91 -21.60 0.14
C ASP A 168 -8.62 -22.31 1.28
N CYS A 169 -8.91 -21.58 2.35
CA CYS A 169 -9.45 -22.15 3.58
C CYS A 169 -10.80 -21.56 3.98
N GLY A 170 -11.28 -20.52 3.30
CA GLY A 170 -12.54 -19.86 3.61
C GLY A 170 -12.53 -18.94 4.84
N ASP A 171 -11.44 -18.90 5.62
CA ASP A 171 -11.25 -17.94 6.72
C ASP A 171 -11.14 -16.49 6.20
N TYR A 172 -11.04 -15.48 7.06
CA TYR A 172 -10.92 -14.09 6.59
C TYR A 172 -9.62 -13.85 5.80
N GLY A 173 -9.76 -13.39 4.56
CA GLY A 173 -8.64 -13.17 3.63
C GLY A 173 -8.04 -11.77 3.70
N GLY A 174 -7.40 -11.38 4.81
CA GLY A 174 -6.86 -10.02 5.01
C GLY A 174 -5.78 -9.55 4.02
N TYR A 175 -5.34 -10.40 3.09
CA TYR A 175 -4.26 -10.13 2.16
C TYR A 175 -4.63 -10.48 0.72
N ILE A 176 -4.01 -9.80 -0.25
CA ILE A 176 -4.03 -10.18 -1.66
C ILE A 176 -2.61 -10.44 -2.15
N TYR A 177 -2.43 -11.58 -2.82
CA TYR A 177 -1.23 -11.91 -3.56
C TYR A 177 -1.29 -11.30 -4.96
N LEU A 178 -0.49 -10.26 -5.21
CA LEU A 178 -0.63 -9.36 -6.36
C LEU A 178 -0.12 -9.93 -7.70
N LEU A 179 0.34 -11.18 -7.74
CA LEU A 179 0.74 -11.88 -8.96
C LEU A 179 -0.41 -12.66 -9.60
N THR A 180 -1.32 -13.18 -8.79
CA THR A 180 -2.51 -13.93 -9.25
C THR A 180 -3.82 -13.32 -8.74
N PHE A 181 -3.73 -12.25 -7.95
CA PHE A 181 -4.84 -11.53 -7.32
C PHE A 181 -5.74 -12.39 -6.44
N GLN A 182 -5.15 -13.42 -5.84
CA GLN A 182 -5.85 -14.29 -4.90
C GLN A 182 -5.92 -13.65 -3.52
N ARG A 183 -7.12 -13.64 -2.94
CA ARG A 183 -7.35 -13.18 -1.57
C ARG A 183 -7.09 -14.31 -0.58
N VAL A 184 -6.23 -14.08 0.40
CA VAL A 184 -5.68 -15.12 1.29
C VAL A 184 -5.56 -14.63 2.73
N CYS A 185 -5.71 -15.56 3.68
CA CYS A 185 -5.42 -15.29 5.09
C CYS A 185 -3.92 -15.42 5.37
N CYS A 186 -3.49 -14.91 6.52
CA CYS A 186 -2.08 -14.98 6.90
C CYS A 186 -1.53 -16.40 6.95
N ARG A 187 -2.31 -17.36 7.49
CA ARG A 187 -1.94 -18.78 7.52
C ARG A 187 -1.57 -19.29 6.13
N CYS A 188 -2.48 -19.14 5.19
CA CYS A 188 -2.36 -19.76 3.87
C CYS A 188 -1.17 -19.19 3.12
N PHE A 189 -0.98 -17.87 3.14
CA PHE A 189 0.15 -17.30 2.43
C PHE A 189 1.49 -17.59 3.11
N THR A 190 1.51 -17.87 4.43
CA THR A 190 2.74 -18.27 5.11
C THR A 190 3.07 -19.76 5.00
N GLU A 191 2.06 -20.63 5.01
CA GLU A 191 2.27 -22.09 5.01
C GLU A 191 2.39 -22.66 3.59
N GLN A 192 1.77 -22.02 2.59
CA GLN A 192 1.79 -22.52 1.22
C GLN A 192 2.90 -21.89 0.40
N ASP A 193 3.67 -22.76 -0.24
CA ASP A 193 4.86 -22.42 -1.00
C ASP A 193 4.54 -21.69 -2.33
N ARG A 194 3.35 -21.90 -2.88
CA ARG A 194 2.85 -21.23 -4.10
C ARG A 194 2.80 -19.70 -4.00
N TYR A 195 2.74 -19.15 -2.79
CA TYR A 195 2.78 -17.71 -2.52
C TYR A 195 4.21 -17.17 -2.36
N TRP A 196 5.23 -17.96 -2.70
CA TRP A 196 6.63 -17.55 -2.65
C TRP A 196 7.11 -17.34 -4.08
N PRO A 197 7.06 -16.09 -4.58
CA PRO A 197 7.56 -15.77 -5.91
C PRO A 197 9.02 -16.20 -6.04
N LEU A 198 9.40 -16.57 -7.26
CA LEU A 198 10.74 -16.99 -7.59
C LEU A 198 11.44 -15.91 -8.41
N ARG A 199 12.77 -15.81 -8.31
CA ARG A 199 13.52 -15.08 -9.34
C ARG A 199 13.47 -15.86 -10.64
N GLU A 200 13.77 -15.17 -11.74
CA GLU A 200 13.78 -15.81 -13.06
C GLU A 200 14.79 -16.97 -13.13
N ILE A 201 15.98 -16.79 -12.54
CA ILE A 201 17.02 -17.83 -12.47
C ILE A 201 16.54 -19.03 -11.65
N ASP A 202 15.88 -18.78 -10.51
CA ASP A 202 15.39 -19.86 -9.65
C ASP A 202 14.26 -20.64 -10.35
N ALA A 203 13.33 -19.95 -11.02
CA ALA A 203 12.28 -20.59 -11.82
C ALA A 203 12.84 -21.39 -13.01
N LEU A 204 13.87 -20.86 -13.67
CA LEU A 204 14.61 -21.53 -14.74
C LEU A 204 15.21 -22.85 -14.27
N ARG A 205 16.01 -22.81 -13.19
CA ARG A 205 16.70 -23.98 -12.63
C ARG A 205 15.72 -24.98 -12.02
N THR A 206 14.67 -24.51 -11.35
CA THR A 206 13.73 -25.40 -10.65
C THR A 206 12.78 -26.13 -11.60
N TYR A 207 12.32 -25.44 -12.67
CA TYR A 207 11.25 -25.95 -13.53
C TYR A 207 11.68 -26.21 -14.98
N GLY A 208 12.98 -26.14 -15.29
CA GLY A 208 13.48 -26.48 -16.62
C GLY A 208 13.01 -25.49 -17.69
N LEU A 209 12.81 -24.20 -17.34
CA LEU A 209 12.18 -23.20 -18.21
C LEU A 209 13.19 -22.45 -19.07
N THR A 210 12.73 -21.88 -20.19
CA THR A 210 13.54 -21.01 -21.05
C THR A 210 13.25 -19.53 -20.76
N PRO A 211 14.19 -18.61 -21.05
CA PRO A 211 13.95 -17.17 -20.98
C PRO A 211 12.73 -16.70 -21.78
N GLY A 212 12.43 -17.37 -22.89
CA GLY A 212 11.21 -17.15 -23.69
C GLY A 212 9.93 -17.42 -22.91
N ILE A 213 9.83 -18.58 -22.27
CA ILE A 213 8.64 -18.96 -21.47
C ILE A 213 8.51 -18.09 -20.23
N LEU A 214 9.61 -17.82 -19.52
CA LEU A 214 9.57 -17.00 -18.32
C LEU A 214 8.90 -15.64 -18.58
N ARG A 215 9.13 -15.04 -19.76
CA ARG A 215 8.53 -13.75 -20.16
C ARG A 215 7.02 -13.76 -20.29
N THR A 216 6.38 -14.91 -20.48
CA THR A 216 4.92 -15.02 -20.60
C THR A 216 4.23 -15.24 -19.27
N LEU A 217 4.99 -15.55 -18.21
CA LEU A 217 4.42 -15.87 -16.90
C LEU A 217 4.04 -14.60 -16.11
N PRO A 218 3.01 -14.69 -15.24
CA PRO A 218 2.70 -13.65 -14.26
C PRO A 218 3.94 -13.24 -13.48
N ARG A 219 4.24 -11.95 -13.51
CA ARG A 219 5.45 -11.40 -12.93
C ARG A 219 5.21 -10.04 -12.31
N CYS A 220 6.02 -9.72 -11.33
CA CYS A 220 6.06 -8.41 -10.73
C CYS A 220 7.51 -7.97 -10.59
N GLN A 221 7.64 -6.68 -10.36
CA GLN A 221 8.91 -6.11 -10.00
C GLN A 221 8.97 -5.90 -8.49
N GLY A 222 9.95 -6.51 -7.83
CA GLY A 222 10.25 -6.28 -6.43
C GLY A 222 10.38 -4.78 -6.12
N TYR A 223 9.80 -4.38 -4.99
CA TYR A 223 9.86 -3.01 -4.48
C TYR A 223 10.86 -2.96 -3.32
N PRO A 224 11.87 -2.06 -3.34
CA PRO A 224 12.86 -1.97 -2.26
C PRO A 224 12.20 -1.66 -0.92
N GLY A 225 12.70 -2.29 0.16
CA GLY A 225 12.14 -2.09 1.48
C GLY A 225 12.64 -3.10 2.52
N TYR A 226 12.18 -2.90 3.74
CA TYR A 226 12.40 -3.80 4.86
C TYR A 226 11.31 -4.86 4.84
N TYR A 227 11.65 -6.05 4.36
CA TYR A 227 10.84 -7.26 4.50
C TYR A 227 11.40 -8.09 5.67
N GLU A 228 10.60 -8.94 6.34
CA GLU A 228 10.85 -9.52 7.69
C GLU A 228 12.30 -9.99 8.00
N ASN A 229 13.13 -10.36 7.01
CA ASN A 229 14.56 -10.58 7.20
C ASN A 229 15.41 -9.35 6.80
N GLU A 230 15.76 -8.58 7.82
CA GLU A 230 16.36 -7.24 7.79
C GLU A 230 17.75 -7.12 7.12
N SER A 231 18.46 -8.22 6.92
CA SER A 231 19.88 -8.23 6.51
C SER A 231 20.10 -8.49 5.02
N PHE A 232 19.16 -9.14 4.31
CA PHE A 232 19.40 -9.57 2.92
C PHE A 232 18.96 -8.54 1.85
N TYR A 233 18.09 -7.61 2.21
CA TYR A 233 17.44 -6.69 1.26
C TYR A 233 17.78 -5.21 1.47
N ARG A 234 18.41 -4.85 2.61
CA ARG A 234 18.91 -3.49 2.89
C ARG A 234 19.83 -2.99 1.76
N ASN A 235 20.61 -3.90 1.18
CA ASN A 235 21.64 -3.60 0.17
C ASN A 235 21.22 -3.93 -1.28
N ARG A 236 20.01 -4.45 -1.52
CA ARG A 236 19.53 -4.79 -2.88
C ARG A 236 18.59 -3.72 -3.41
N GLN A 237 19.16 -2.61 -3.84
CA GLN A 237 18.43 -1.49 -4.46
C GLN A 237 18.23 -1.69 -5.99
N GLY A 238 18.43 -2.92 -6.48
CA GLY A 238 18.36 -3.30 -7.89
C GLY A 238 16.98 -3.72 -8.41
N TYR A 239 16.87 -3.87 -9.73
CA TYR A 239 15.73 -4.50 -10.38
C TYR A 239 15.65 -5.98 -9.95
N LEU A 240 14.55 -6.39 -9.32
CA LEU A 240 14.28 -7.77 -8.96
C LEU A 240 13.01 -8.24 -9.70
N SER A 241 13.16 -9.14 -10.66
CA SER A 241 12.02 -9.75 -11.36
C SER A 241 11.56 -10.97 -10.58
N LEU A 242 10.31 -10.97 -10.18
CA LEU A 242 9.68 -12.05 -9.43
C LEU A 242 8.57 -12.66 -10.27
N ILE A 243 8.59 -13.98 -10.38
CA ILE A 243 7.64 -14.79 -11.14
C ILE A 243 6.78 -15.60 -10.19
N ASP A 244 5.50 -15.75 -10.53
CA ASP A 244 4.60 -16.62 -9.80
C ASP A 244 5.05 -18.09 -9.86
N ARG A 245 5.24 -18.69 -8.68
CA ARG A 245 5.72 -20.07 -8.55
C ARG A 245 4.78 -21.08 -9.19
N GLN A 246 3.48 -20.96 -8.93
CA GLN A 246 2.48 -21.91 -9.41
C GLN A 246 2.38 -21.89 -10.94
N SER A 247 2.45 -20.69 -11.53
CA SER A 247 2.48 -20.50 -12.99
C SER A 247 3.76 -21.08 -13.60
N ALA A 248 4.91 -20.88 -12.97
CA ALA A 248 6.18 -21.45 -13.41
C ALA A 248 6.19 -22.98 -13.37
N TYR A 249 5.67 -23.57 -12.28
CA TYR A 249 5.47 -25.02 -12.17
C TYR A 249 4.59 -25.57 -13.29
N ARG A 250 3.42 -24.95 -13.53
CA ARG A 250 2.49 -25.37 -14.60
C ARG A 250 3.14 -25.27 -15.98
N ALA A 251 3.89 -24.21 -16.24
CA ALA A 251 4.62 -24.04 -17.49
C ALA A 251 5.74 -25.08 -17.67
N GLY A 252 6.41 -25.47 -16.60
CA GLY A 252 7.42 -26.52 -16.61
C GLY A 252 6.80 -27.88 -16.95
N VAL A 253 5.72 -28.25 -16.27
CA VAL A 253 4.98 -29.48 -16.58
C VAL A 253 4.46 -29.48 -18.01
N ALA A 254 3.91 -28.36 -18.50
CA ALA A 254 3.43 -28.25 -19.87
C ALA A 254 4.55 -28.40 -20.92
N ARG A 255 5.75 -27.86 -20.63
CA ARG A 255 6.92 -27.97 -21.52
C ARG A 255 7.47 -29.40 -21.60
N HIS A 256 7.55 -30.08 -20.46
CA HIS A 256 8.22 -31.38 -20.35
C HIS A 256 7.24 -32.57 -20.38
N GLY A 257 5.94 -32.31 -20.42
CA GLY A 257 4.87 -33.31 -20.44
C GLY A 257 4.51 -33.90 -19.08
N SER A 258 5.45 -33.97 -18.12
CA SER A 258 5.19 -34.42 -16.76
C SER A 258 6.16 -33.85 -15.74
N LEU A 259 5.82 -33.94 -14.45
CA LEU A 259 6.72 -33.59 -13.35
C LEU A 259 8.01 -34.43 -13.38
N GLN A 260 7.91 -35.71 -13.74
CA GLN A 260 9.05 -36.62 -13.77
C GLN A 260 10.02 -36.25 -14.90
N ALA A 261 9.51 -36.06 -16.12
CA ALA A 261 10.30 -35.61 -17.26
C ALA A 261 10.93 -34.23 -17.02
N MET A 262 10.23 -33.32 -16.34
CA MET A 262 10.78 -32.02 -15.93
C MET A 262 11.99 -32.18 -15.00
N LYS A 263 11.90 -33.04 -13.98
CA LYS A 263 13.00 -33.31 -13.06
C LYS A 263 14.19 -33.97 -13.76
N GLU A 264 13.93 -34.92 -14.64
CA GLU A 264 14.96 -35.59 -15.44
C GLU A 264 15.67 -34.61 -16.39
N TYR A 265 14.93 -33.71 -17.04
CA TYR A 265 15.52 -32.65 -17.85
C TYR A 265 16.43 -31.74 -17.03
N VAL A 266 15.95 -31.23 -15.89
CA VAL A 266 16.71 -30.33 -15.01
C VAL A 266 17.99 -31.00 -14.51
N ALA A 267 17.97 -32.30 -14.24
CA ALA A 267 19.13 -33.04 -13.76
C ALA A 267 20.20 -33.29 -14.85
N ASN A 268 19.82 -33.33 -16.12
CA ASN A 268 20.69 -33.80 -17.23
C ASN A 268 21.00 -32.75 -18.30
N VAL A 269 20.40 -31.57 -18.23
CA VAL A 269 20.59 -30.50 -19.20
C VAL A 269 22.03 -29.97 -19.18
N ASP A 270 22.53 -29.62 -20.37
CA ASP A 270 23.89 -29.10 -20.56
C ASP A 270 24.13 -27.81 -19.77
N SER A 271 25.17 -27.83 -18.93
CA SER A 271 25.63 -26.66 -18.15
C SER A 271 25.91 -25.44 -19.03
N ASN A 272 26.38 -25.62 -20.27
CA ASN A 272 26.62 -24.51 -21.20
C ASN A 272 25.31 -23.86 -21.63
N LEU A 273 24.25 -24.64 -21.86
CA LEU A 273 22.93 -24.11 -22.17
C LEU A 273 22.36 -23.32 -20.99
N TRP A 274 22.54 -23.80 -19.76
CA TRP A 274 22.18 -23.03 -18.58
C TRP A 274 22.93 -21.72 -18.46
N ALA A 275 24.25 -21.73 -18.63
CA ALA A 275 25.06 -20.52 -18.61
C ALA A 275 24.60 -19.50 -19.66
N GLN A 276 24.19 -19.96 -20.85
CA GLN A 276 23.63 -19.08 -21.89
C GLN A 276 22.33 -18.41 -21.45
N PHE A 277 21.39 -19.17 -20.90
CA PHE A 277 20.12 -18.61 -20.43
C PHE A 277 20.30 -17.67 -19.23
N GLU A 278 21.18 -18.02 -18.30
CA GLU A 278 21.50 -17.15 -17.16
C GLU A 278 22.09 -15.83 -17.63
N LYS A 279 23.03 -15.87 -18.58
CA LYS A 279 23.60 -14.66 -19.18
C LYS A 279 22.56 -13.79 -19.89
N GLU A 280 21.58 -14.41 -20.55
CA GLU A 280 20.45 -13.69 -21.17
C GLU A 280 19.60 -12.97 -20.10
N ILE A 281 19.26 -13.66 -19.01
CA ILE A 281 18.50 -13.09 -17.89
C ILE A 281 19.28 -11.94 -17.24
N GLU A 282 20.55 -12.15 -16.88
CA GLU A 282 21.39 -11.14 -16.25
C GLU A 282 21.56 -9.90 -17.13
N LYS A 283 21.79 -10.08 -18.45
CA LYS A 283 21.91 -8.97 -19.38
C LYS A 283 20.65 -8.11 -19.38
N ARG A 284 19.48 -8.76 -19.38
CA ARG A 284 18.18 -8.08 -19.35
C ARG A 284 17.94 -7.37 -18.01
N GLU A 285 18.24 -8.00 -16.89
CA GLU A 285 18.10 -7.39 -15.56
C GLU A 285 19.01 -6.15 -15.43
N LYS A 286 20.25 -6.23 -15.92
CA LYS A 286 21.17 -5.09 -15.99
C LYS A 286 20.61 -3.96 -16.86
N GLN A 287 20.06 -4.28 -18.04
CA GLN A 287 19.44 -3.28 -18.91
C GLN A 287 18.26 -2.57 -18.22
N LEU A 288 17.35 -3.33 -17.61
CA LEU A 288 16.18 -2.78 -16.91
C LEU A 288 16.57 -1.96 -15.67
N ALA A 289 17.63 -2.36 -14.96
CA ALA A 289 18.21 -1.57 -13.88
C ALA A 289 18.76 -0.24 -14.40
N ALA A 290 19.51 -0.25 -15.50
CA ALA A 290 20.06 0.97 -16.12
C ALA A 290 18.94 1.93 -16.58
N GLU A 291 17.90 1.41 -17.25
CA GLU A 291 16.74 2.21 -17.66
C GLU A 291 16.02 2.89 -16.47
N ARG A 292 15.98 2.22 -15.32
CA ARG A 292 15.41 2.77 -14.09
C ARG A 292 16.25 3.92 -13.55
N VAL A 293 17.57 3.75 -13.49
CA VAL A 293 18.50 4.81 -13.05
C VAL A 293 18.30 6.06 -13.91
N VAL A 294 18.21 5.90 -15.23
CA VAL A 294 17.92 7.02 -16.15
C VAL A 294 16.57 7.68 -15.85
N LYS A 295 15.50 6.90 -15.66
CA LYS A 295 14.16 7.44 -15.31
C LYS A 295 14.16 8.21 -13.99
N VAL A 296 14.86 7.71 -12.98
CA VAL A 296 14.98 8.38 -11.67
C VAL A 296 15.75 9.69 -11.81
N ARG A 297 16.89 9.67 -12.52
CA ARG A 297 17.67 10.89 -12.81
C ARG A 297 16.83 11.95 -13.52
N ASN A 298 16.02 11.55 -14.51
CA ASN A 298 15.12 12.46 -15.21
C ASN A 298 14.03 13.04 -14.30
N LYS A 299 13.44 12.24 -13.40
CA LYS A 299 12.47 12.75 -12.42
C LYS A 299 13.08 13.74 -11.44
N ILE A 300 14.30 13.49 -10.97
CA ILE A 300 15.03 14.41 -10.09
C ILE A 300 15.27 15.72 -10.83
N ALA A 301 15.79 15.66 -12.06
CA ALA A 301 16.00 16.86 -12.89
C ALA A 301 14.70 17.67 -13.05
N GLN A 302 13.58 17.00 -13.35
CA GLN A 302 12.25 17.66 -13.45
C GLN A 302 11.82 18.31 -12.12
N LYS A 303 12.02 17.63 -10.98
CA LYS A 303 11.71 18.18 -9.65
C LYS A 303 12.55 19.42 -9.37
N VAL A 304 13.86 19.38 -9.64
CA VAL A 304 14.77 20.53 -9.51
C VAL A 304 14.31 21.69 -10.38
N THR A 305 13.95 21.45 -11.64
CA THR A 305 13.40 22.49 -12.53
C THR A 305 12.10 23.09 -11.98
N LYS A 306 11.18 22.27 -11.46
CA LYS A 306 9.91 22.75 -10.87
C LYS A 306 10.16 23.61 -9.64
N ILE A 307 11.08 23.20 -8.76
CA ILE A 307 11.49 23.98 -7.57
C ILE A 307 12.09 25.32 -8.00
N ARG A 308 13.01 25.33 -8.97
CA ARG A 308 13.60 26.57 -9.51
C ARG A 308 12.53 27.53 -10.04
N LYS A 309 11.57 27.03 -10.83
CA LYS A 309 10.45 27.85 -11.35
C LYS A 309 9.58 28.41 -10.22
N ARG A 310 9.28 27.61 -9.19
CA ARG A 310 8.53 28.04 -8.00
C ARG A 310 9.27 29.13 -7.23
N ASN A 311 10.57 28.96 -7.01
CA ASN A 311 11.37 29.94 -6.27
C ASN A 311 11.51 31.26 -7.05
N ALA A 312 11.73 31.21 -8.37
CA ALA A 312 11.73 32.40 -9.22
C ALA A 312 10.38 33.11 -9.23
N TYR A 313 9.26 32.38 -9.14
CA TYR A 313 7.93 32.99 -8.96
C TYR A 313 7.80 33.68 -7.60
N LYS A 314 8.19 33.00 -6.51
CA LYS A 314 8.20 33.57 -5.16
C LYS A 314 8.99 34.87 -5.10
N GLU A 315 10.18 34.92 -5.70
CA GLU A 315 11.02 36.11 -5.77
C GLU A 315 10.32 37.28 -6.47
N LYS A 316 9.70 37.04 -7.63
CA LYS A 316 8.90 38.06 -8.34
C LYS A 316 7.74 38.60 -7.52
N VAL A 317 7.04 37.73 -6.78
CA VAL A 317 5.93 38.14 -5.90
C VAL A 317 6.44 39.02 -4.77
N LEU A 318 7.57 38.67 -4.14
CA LEU A 318 8.20 39.48 -3.10
C LEU A 318 8.62 40.86 -3.63
N THR A 319 9.26 40.92 -4.81
CA THR A 319 9.62 42.22 -5.44
C THR A 319 8.39 43.09 -5.69
N ARG A 320 7.30 42.52 -6.21
CA ARG A 320 6.03 43.26 -6.42
C ARG A 320 5.43 43.79 -5.13
N ARG A 321 5.50 43.02 -4.04
CA ARG A 321 5.04 43.44 -2.70
C ARG A 321 5.89 44.58 -2.15
N GLU A 322 7.21 44.50 -2.26
CA GLU A 322 8.12 45.59 -1.86
C GLU A 322 7.87 46.87 -2.66
N GLU A 323 7.70 46.77 -3.98
CA GLU A 323 7.35 47.92 -4.83
C GLU A 323 5.99 48.53 -4.46
N ARG A 324 4.99 47.70 -4.12
CA ARG A 324 3.68 48.17 -3.65
C ARG A 324 3.81 48.90 -2.32
N GLN A 325 4.57 48.35 -1.37
CA GLN A 325 4.83 48.99 -0.08
C GLN A 325 5.56 50.33 -0.25
N ARG A 326 6.58 50.40 -1.12
CA ARG A 326 7.26 51.66 -1.44
C ARG A 326 6.31 52.67 -2.06
N ARG A 327 5.43 52.27 -2.99
CA ARG A 327 4.41 53.14 -3.58
C ARG A 327 3.41 53.66 -2.54
N MET A 328 2.95 52.81 -1.63
CA MET A 328 2.06 53.21 -0.53
C MET A 328 2.75 54.15 0.47
N ALA A 329 4.01 53.88 0.83
CA ALA A 329 4.79 54.75 1.71
C ALA A 329 5.06 56.12 1.06
N GLN A 330 5.35 56.15 -0.25
CA GLN A 330 5.53 57.39 -1.00
C GLN A 330 4.22 58.18 -1.11
N PHE A 331 3.10 57.51 -1.36
CA PHE A 331 1.78 58.13 -1.36
C PHE A 331 1.45 58.78 0.01
N SER A 332 1.78 58.09 1.12
CA SER A 332 1.57 58.61 2.48
C SER A 332 2.48 59.78 2.88
N LEU A 333 3.59 60.02 2.18
CA LEU A 333 4.51 61.14 2.42
C LEU A 333 4.15 62.40 1.63
N CYS A 334 3.30 62.27 0.61
CA CYS A 334 2.96 63.36 -0.31
C CYS A 334 1.56 63.95 -0.11
N HIS A 335 0.78 63.47 0.87
CA HIS A 335 -0.57 63.94 1.16
C HIS A 335 -0.73 64.32 2.64
N ASP A 336 -1.29 65.50 2.88
CA ASP A 336 -1.67 66.02 4.20
C ASP A 336 -2.86 65.18 4.75
N PRO A 337 -2.86 64.69 6.01
CA PRO A 337 -3.89 63.78 6.52
C PRO A 337 -5.34 64.32 6.46
N ALA A 338 -5.53 65.61 6.16
CA ALA A 338 -6.83 66.28 6.12
C ALA A 338 -7.53 66.24 4.74
N GLN A 339 -6.98 65.57 3.72
CA GLN A 339 -7.58 65.52 2.37
C GLN A 339 -7.90 64.09 1.85
N ILE A 340 -7.95 63.08 2.73
CA ILE A 340 -8.34 61.71 2.34
C ILE A 340 -9.82 61.47 2.65
N GLU A 341 -10.69 62.14 1.90
CA GLU A 341 -12.05 61.64 1.63
C GLU A 341 -12.15 61.56 0.10
N ASP A 342 -12.65 60.42 -0.41
CA ASP A 342 -12.89 60.11 -1.83
C ASP A 342 -11.73 59.58 -2.69
N ALA A 343 -11.13 58.47 -2.27
CA ALA A 343 -10.47 57.53 -3.19
C ALA A 343 -10.75 56.06 -2.84
N ASN A 344 -12.03 55.70 -2.69
CA ASN A 344 -12.49 54.30 -2.63
C ASN A 344 -12.80 53.75 -4.04
N ASP A 345 -11.88 53.94 -4.99
CA ASP A 345 -11.86 53.18 -6.25
C ASP A 345 -10.53 52.43 -6.35
N VAL A 346 -10.34 51.49 -5.42
CA VAL A 346 -9.36 50.42 -5.57
C VAL A 346 -10.17 49.24 -6.07
N GLY A 347 -10.08 48.99 -7.38
CA GLY A 347 -10.70 47.84 -8.03
C GLY A 347 -10.54 46.57 -7.20
N ASP A 348 -11.65 45.85 -7.07
CA ASP A 348 -11.76 44.54 -6.46
C ASP A 348 -10.97 43.52 -7.31
N GLU A 349 -9.65 43.56 -7.23
CA GLU A 349 -8.79 42.48 -7.69
C GLU A 349 -8.64 41.48 -6.55
N THR A 350 -9.49 40.46 -6.60
CA THR A 350 -9.46 39.25 -5.78
C THR A 350 -8.22 38.39 -6.09
N ASP A 351 -7.02 38.93 -5.94
CA ASP A 351 -5.79 38.15 -5.99
C ASP A 351 -5.50 37.66 -4.58
N ASN A 352 -6.07 36.50 -4.26
CA ASN A 352 -5.79 35.71 -3.07
C ASN A 352 -4.36 35.10 -3.15
N GLU A 353 -3.33 35.94 -3.35
CA GLU A 353 -1.93 35.55 -3.29
C GLU A 353 -1.49 35.40 -1.83
N SER A 354 -2.05 34.43 -1.13
CA SER A 354 -1.54 33.95 0.15
C SER A 354 -0.26 33.13 -0.13
N ILE A 355 0.88 33.81 -0.11
CA ILE A 355 2.19 33.15 -0.01
C ILE A 355 2.21 32.42 1.34
N SER A 356 2.33 31.09 1.36
CA SER A 356 2.60 30.39 2.62
C SER A 356 4.00 30.77 3.07
N THR A 357 4.12 31.58 4.12
CA THR A 357 5.38 32.01 4.74
C THR A 357 5.91 30.99 5.75
N LEU A 358 5.54 29.72 5.63
CA LEU A 358 6.21 28.68 6.41
C LEU A 358 7.61 28.48 5.81
N ASP A 359 8.62 28.79 6.62
CA ASP A 359 9.98 28.34 6.42
C ASP A 359 9.97 26.81 6.46
N ASP A 360 9.90 26.18 5.29
CA ASP A 360 10.23 24.78 5.17
C ASP A 360 11.75 24.68 5.26
N THR A 361 12.27 24.58 6.49
CA THR A 361 13.55 23.92 6.74
C THR A 361 13.38 22.46 6.33
N ASP A 362 13.46 22.19 5.02
CA ASP A 362 13.64 20.86 4.41
C ASP A 362 15.08 20.35 4.74
N GLU A 363 15.47 20.39 6.02
CA GLU A 363 16.77 19.92 6.48
C GLU A 363 16.83 18.39 6.65
N ASP A 364 15.70 17.68 6.51
CA ASP A 364 15.68 16.21 6.50
C ASP A 364 15.26 15.64 5.14
N THR A 365 15.96 14.59 4.69
CA THR A 365 15.78 13.77 3.48
C THR A 365 16.66 14.06 2.26
N SER A 366 17.65 14.95 2.35
CA SER A 366 18.72 15.07 1.34
C SER A 366 19.82 14.01 1.55
N SER A 367 20.31 13.86 2.78
CA SER A 367 21.42 12.95 3.12
C SER A 367 21.06 11.47 2.89
N ASP A 368 19.94 11.00 3.44
CA ASP A 368 19.49 9.61 3.28
C ASP A 368 19.23 9.22 1.83
N ARG A 369 18.77 10.17 0.99
CA ARG A 369 18.55 9.89 -0.43
C ARG A 369 19.85 9.88 -1.22
N TYR A 370 20.84 10.70 -0.88
CA TYR A 370 22.12 10.75 -1.58
C TYR A 370 23.00 9.53 -1.27
N GLU A 371 22.97 9.04 -0.02
CA GLU A 371 23.61 7.76 0.36
C GLU A 371 22.97 6.54 -0.32
N ILE A 372 21.65 6.57 -0.57
CA ILE A 372 20.97 5.56 -1.40
C ILE A 372 21.53 5.53 -2.84
N PHE A 373 22.03 6.64 -3.40
CA PHE A 373 22.45 6.68 -4.81
C PHE A 373 23.91 6.27 -5.06
N SER A 374 24.82 6.46 -4.11
CA SER A 374 26.23 6.03 -4.25
C SER A 374 26.34 4.50 -4.25
N HIS A 375 25.57 3.81 -3.40
CA HIS A 375 25.61 2.34 -3.30
C HIS A 375 24.97 1.58 -4.47
N ILE A 376 24.08 2.20 -5.26
CA ILE A 376 23.49 1.59 -6.48
C ILE A 376 24.54 1.39 -7.56
N ALA A 377 25.55 2.27 -7.64
CA ALA A 377 26.58 2.19 -8.67
C ALA A 377 27.65 1.13 -8.36
N GLU A 378 27.88 0.82 -7.08
CA GLU A 378 29.01 -0.02 -6.63
C GLU A 378 28.65 -1.51 -6.42
N THR A 379 27.37 -1.89 -6.38
CA THR A 379 26.94 -3.24 -5.92
C THR A 379 26.71 -4.30 -7.01
N VAL A 380 27.20 -4.09 -8.24
CA VAL A 380 27.11 -5.11 -9.32
C VAL A 380 28.25 -6.13 -9.21
N SER A 381 28.29 -6.88 -8.11
CA SER A 381 29.13 -8.09 -7.98
C SER A 381 28.27 -9.21 -7.41
N TRP A 382 28.01 -10.22 -8.24
CA TRP A 382 27.16 -11.36 -7.93
C TRP A 382 28.03 -12.55 -7.54
N SER A 383 27.79 -13.13 -6.36
CA SER A 383 28.27 -14.49 -6.06
C SER A 383 27.15 -15.49 -6.35
N THR A 384 27.44 -16.43 -7.24
CA THR A 384 26.56 -17.52 -7.70
C THR A 384 26.47 -18.66 -6.68
N GLY A 385 26.22 -18.32 -5.40
CA GLY A 385 26.03 -19.32 -4.35
C GLY A 385 24.65 -19.99 -4.48
N GLU A 386 24.61 -21.31 -4.48
CA GLU A 386 23.39 -22.12 -4.39
C GLU A 386 22.53 -21.65 -3.21
N CYS A 387 21.38 -21.03 -3.50
CA CYS A 387 20.44 -20.62 -2.48
C CYS A 387 19.54 -21.81 -2.12
N SER A 388 19.75 -22.39 -0.94
CA SER A 388 18.83 -23.37 -0.36
C SER A 388 17.42 -22.76 -0.23
N GLY A 389 16.37 -23.59 -0.30
CA GLY A 389 14.97 -23.16 -0.38
C GLY A 389 14.47 -22.23 0.74
N HIS A 390 15.21 -22.09 1.85
CA HIS A 390 14.94 -21.14 2.93
C HIS A 390 15.39 -19.69 2.63
N ALA A 391 16.30 -19.47 1.68
CA ALA A 391 16.81 -18.13 1.36
C ALA A 391 15.78 -17.25 0.59
N LEU A 392 14.78 -17.86 -0.05
CA LEU A 392 13.75 -17.18 -0.84
C LEU A 392 12.46 -16.92 -0.05
N GLU A 393 12.40 -17.39 1.20
CA GLU A 393 11.25 -17.22 2.10
C GLU A 393 10.74 -15.78 2.17
N PRO A 394 11.61 -14.74 2.25
CA PRO A 394 11.14 -13.36 2.39
C PRO A 394 10.52 -12.76 1.12
N LEU A 395 10.74 -13.37 -0.06
CA LEU A 395 10.18 -12.86 -1.32
C LEU A 395 8.65 -12.91 -1.34
N ARG A 396 8.05 -13.79 -0.54
CA ARG A 396 6.59 -13.88 -0.38
C ARG A 396 5.96 -12.53 0.00
N TYR A 397 6.65 -11.73 0.80
CA TYR A 397 6.12 -10.47 1.32
C TYR A 397 6.16 -9.34 0.29
N MET A 398 6.99 -9.45 -0.74
CA MET A 398 7.15 -8.41 -1.78
C MET A 398 5.96 -8.35 -2.75
N ALA A 399 5.28 -9.48 -2.93
CA ALA A 399 4.08 -9.58 -3.76
C ALA A 399 2.79 -9.70 -2.93
N MET A 400 2.89 -9.61 -1.60
CA MET A 400 1.76 -9.69 -0.69
C MET A 400 1.41 -8.30 -0.16
N MET A 401 0.11 -8.02 -0.07
CA MET A 401 -0.38 -6.72 0.39
C MET A 401 -1.60 -6.90 1.28
N ARG A 402 -1.64 -6.20 2.42
CA ARG A 402 -2.84 -6.13 3.25
C ARG A 402 -3.93 -5.34 2.55
N VAL A 403 -5.17 -5.82 2.61
CA VAL A 403 -6.31 -5.18 1.95
C VAL A 403 -7.56 -5.21 2.84
N PRO A 404 -8.48 -4.24 2.68
CA PRO A 404 -9.78 -4.32 3.32
C PRO A 404 -10.70 -5.34 2.64
N TRP A 405 -11.78 -5.69 3.31
CA TRP A 405 -13.01 -6.18 2.70
C TRP A 405 -13.96 -5.00 2.50
N LEU A 406 -14.31 -4.72 1.24
CA LEU A 406 -15.26 -3.68 0.87
C LEU A 406 -16.68 -4.28 0.91
N ASN A 407 -17.37 -4.07 2.03
CA ASN A 407 -18.67 -4.68 2.27
C ASN A 407 -19.76 -3.94 1.49
N ARG A 408 -20.30 -4.60 0.45
CA ARG A 408 -21.35 -4.05 -0.41
C ARG A 408 -22.65 -3.73 0.32
N GLN A 409 -22.94 -4.40 1.44
CA GLN A 409 -24.22 -4.25 2.15
C GLN A 409 -24.30 -2.94 2.93
N ASN A 410 -23.17 -2.48 3.48
CA ASN A 410 -23.12 -1.29 4.32
C ASN A 410 -22.24 -0.16 3.72
N GLY A 411 -21.58 -0.41 2.58
CA GLY A 411 -20.69 0.55 1.91
C GLY A 411 -19.39 0.84 2.68
N ARG A 412 -19.04 0.02 3.67
CA ARG A 412 -17.89 0.23 4.57
C ARG A 412 -16.75 -0.74 4.26
N ASP A 413 -15.54 -0.33 4.60
CA ASP A 413 -14.35 -1.17 4.57
C ASP A 413 -14.05 -1.79 5.94
N GLU A 414 -13.79 -3.10 5.96
CA GLU A 414 -13.36 -3.84 7.14
C GLU A 414 -11.95 -4.40 6.92
N TRP A 415 -10.99 -3.98 7.73
CA TRP A 415 -9.59 -4.42 7.58
C TRP A 415 -9.27 -5.72 8.32
N GLY A 416 -10.16 -6.17 9.19
CA GLY A 416 -9.91 -7.25 10.13
C GLY A 416 -9.02 -6.84 11.31
N PHE A 417 -9.11 -7.61 12.39
CA PHE A 417 -8.44 -7.39 13.66
C PHE A 417 -8.06 -8.70 14.35
N HIS A 418 -7.20 -8.63 15.37
CA HIS A 418 -6.73 -9.79 16.11
C HIS A 418 -7.43 -9.93 17.46
N CYS A 419 -7.42 -11.14 18.02
CA CYS A 419 -7.94 -11.41 19.35
C CYS A 419 -6.86 -11.19 20.42
N VAL A 420 -7.13 -10.32 21.41
CA VAL A 420 -6.20 -10.11 22.55
C VAL A 420 -6.02 -11.41 23.35
N GLY A 421 -7.08 -12.21 23.51
CA GLY A 421 -7.03 -13.51 24.19
C GLY A 421 -6.17 -14.57 23.49
N CYS A 422 -5.83 -14.36 22.21
CA CYS A 422 -4.99 -15.26 21.43
C CYS A 422 -3.57 -14.72 21.21
N GLU A 423 -3.22 -13.57 21.76
CA GLU A 423 -1.98 -12.82 21.46
C GLU A 423 -0.70 -13.66 21.63
N GLN A 424 -0.68 -14.59 22.58
CA GLN A 424 0.49 -15.44 22.84
C GLN A 424 0.42 -16.82 22.16
N ASN A 425 -0.69 -17.15 21.51
CA ASN A 425 -0.90 -18.47 20.97
C ASN A 425 -0.26 -18.61 19.58
N GLN A 426 0.64 -19.59 19.44
CA GLN A 426 1.34 -19.90 18.20
C GLN A 426 0.68 -21.06 17.41
N ARG A 427 -0.49 -21.53 17.83
CA ARG A 427 -1.19 -22.66 17.19
C ARG A 427 -2.52 -22.24 16.57
N TRP A 428 -2.77 -22.73 15.37
CA TRP A 428 -4.08 -22.65 14.72
C TRP A 428 -5.10 -23.57 15.42
N PRO A 429 -6.40 -23.21 15.41
CA PRO A 429 -7.03 -22.07 14.74
C PRO A 429 -6.92 -20.74 15.50
N ASN A 430 -6.42 -20.73 16.73
CA ASN A 430 -6.38 -19.56 17.61
C ASN A 430 -5.03 -18.84 17.59
N HIS A 431 -4.38 -18.81 16.43
CA HIS A 431 -3.05 -18.21 16.28
C HIS A 431 -3.12 -16.69 16.48
N ALA A 432 -2.12 -16.09 17.13
CA ALA A 432 -2.06 -14.66 17.44
C ALA A 432 -2.22 -13.76 16.21
N ARG A 433 -1.68 -14.20 15.07
CA ARG A 433 -1.77 -13.50 13.78
C ARG A 433 -3.07 -13.71 13.01
N ARG A 434 -4.02 -14.54 13.48
CA ARG A 434 -5.29 -14.74 12.79
C ARG A 434 -6.07 -13.44 12.77
N ASP A 435 -6.52 -13.04 11.58
CA ASP A 435 -7.39 -11.88 11.41
C ASP A 435 -8.86 -12.34 11.49
N TYR A 436 -9.68 -11.55 12.16
CA TYR A 436 -11.12 -11.72 12.25
C TYR A 436 -11.82 -10.48 11.70
N ILE A 437 -12.97 -10.71 11.05
CA ILE A 437 -13.99 -9.67 10.85
C ILE A 437 -15.06 -9.84 11.90
N MET A 438 -15.95 -8.85 12.05
CA MET A 438 -16.92 -8.86 13.13
C MET A 438 -17.76 -10.15 13.18
N SER A 439 -18.19 -10.65 12.02
CA SER A 439 -18.96 -11.89 11.92
C SER A 439 -18.17 -13.11 12.39
N THR A 440 -16.93 -13.29 11.91
CA THR A 440 -16.10 -14.44 12.28
C THR A 440 -15.57 -14.35 13.71
N PHE A 441 -15.40 -13.14 14.25
CA PHE A 441 -15.00 -12.95 15.64
C PHE A 441 -16.10 -13.36 16.63
N LYS A 442 -17.37 -13.11 16.29
CA LYS A 442 -18.50 -13.57 17.12
C LYS A 442 -18.52 -15.09 17.24
N ASP A 443 -18.19 -15.82 16.17
CA ASP A 443 -18.10 -17.27 16.21
C ASP A 443 -16.87 -17.74 17.01
N HIS A 444 -15.72 -17.07 16.84
CA HIS A 444 -14.53 -17.29 17.69
C HIS A 444 -14.83 -17.14 19.19
N LEU A 445 -15.58 -16.12 19.60
CA LEU A 445 -15.96 -15.92 21.00
C LEU A 445 -16.93 -16.98 21.53
N LYS A 446 -17.77 -17.58 20.67
CA LYS A 446 -18.62 -18.73 21.07
C LYS A 446 -17.77 -19.97 21.31
N GLU A 447 -16.76 -20.19 20.47
CA GLU A 447 -15.87 -21.35 20.54
C GLU A 447 -14.85 -21.26 21.68
N CYS A 448 -14.29 -20.08 21.92
CA CYS A 448 -13.20 -19.88 22.89
C CYS A 448 -13.67 -19.22 24.21
N GLY A 449 -14.92 -18.78 24.28
CA GLY A 449 -15.44 -18.00 25.39
C GLY A 449 -15.01 -16.52 25.37
N PRO A 450 -15.64 -15.66 26.19
CA PRO A 450 -15.32 -14.23 26.27
C PRO A 450 -13.88 -13.98 26.73
N VAL A 451 -13.29 -12.87 26.28
CA VAL A 451 -11.97 -12.41 26.74
C VAL A 451 -12.14 -11.47 27.92
N LYS A 452 -11.39 -11.69 29.01
CA LYS A 452 -11.25 -10.75 30.14
C LYS A 452 -9.77 -10.66 30.52
N GLU A 453 -9.28 -9.45 30.79
CA GLU A 453 -7.88 -9.20 31.14
C GLU A 453 -6.86 -9.82 30.15
N GLY A 454 -7.26 -9.93 28.88
CA GLY A 454 -6.45 -10.53 27.81
C GLY A 454 -6.40 -12.06 27.80
N VAL A 455 -7.33 -12.75 28.47
CA VAL A 455 -7.40 -14.22 28.52
C VAL A 455 -8.81 -14.69 28.17
N HIS A 456 -8.92 -15.82 27.46
CA HIS A 456 -10.20 -16.47 27.13
C HIS A 456 -10.77 -17.24 28.33
N HIS A 457 -12.06 -17.08 28.59
CA HIS A 457 -12.79 -17.78 29.66
C HIS A 457 -13.90 -18.67 29.11
N ILE A 458 -13.65 -19.98 29.03
CA ILE A 458 -14.60 -20.99 28.52
C ILE A 458 -15.10 -21.93 29.62
N ASN A 459 -16.33 -22.43 29.51
CA ASN A 459 -16.87 -23.54 30.31
C ASN A 459 -16.65 -23.43 31.84
N ASP A 460 -16.84 -22.23 32.40
CA ASP A 460 -16.59 -21.96 33.82
C ASP A 460 -15.13 -22.21 34.26
N CYS A 461 -14.13 -21.94 33.39
CA CYS A 461 -12.71 -22.14 33.74
C CYS A 461 -12.31 -21.48 35.07
N CYS A 462 -12.94 -20.34 35.42
CA CYS A 462 -12.67 -19.61 36.66
C CYS A 462 -13.08 -20.41 37.89
N LYS A 463 -14.21 -21.12 37.81
CA LYS A 463 -14.70 -21.96 38.91
C LYS A 463 -13.90 -23.27 39.00
N LYS A 464 -13.39 -23.74 37.87
CA LYS A 464 -12.61 -24.98 37.77
C LYS A 464 -11.11 -24.79 38.03
N GLY A 465 -10.64 -23.55 38.22
CA GLY A 465 -9.21 -23.24 38.36
C GLY A 465 -8.37 -23.56 37.13
N THR A 466 -8.99 -23.66 35.95
CA THR A 466 -8.33 -24.08 34.69
C THR A 466 -8.04 -22.92 33.75
N CYS A 467 -8.34 -21.68 34.15
CA CYS A 467 -7.95 -20.53 33.35
C CYS A 467 -6.44 -20.37 33.43
N VAL A 468 -5.76 -20.56 32.31
CA VAL A 468 -4.33 -20.21 32.18
C VAL A 468 -4.27 -18.69 32.05
N GLY A 469 -4.19 -18.01 33.20
CA GLY A 469 -3.94 -16.58 33.24
C GLY A 469 -2.59 -16.26 32.60
N ARG A 470 -2.36 -14.98 32.24
CA ARG A 470 -0.99 -14.46 32.10
C ARG A 470 -0.29 -14.68 33.45
N GLU A 471 0.36 -15.82 33.64
CA GLU A 471 1.41 -15.91 34.65
C GLU A 471 2.34 -14.73 34.37
N LYS A 472 2.59 -13.91 35.39
CA LYS A 472 3.64 -12.92 35.36
C LYS A 472 4.91 -13.63 34.92
N ILE A 473 5.29 -13.50 33.65
CA ILE A 473 6.65 -13.76 33.20
C ILE A 473 7.48 -12.61 33.78
N ILE A 474 7.76 -12.69 35.09
CA ILE A 474 8.98 -12.14 35.67
C ILE A 474 10.03 -13.22 35.42
N SER A 475 10.50 -13.25 34.18
CA SER A 475 11.82 -13.72 33.79
C SER A 475 11.94 -13.46 32.30
N SER A 476 12.46 -12.28 31.98
CA SER A 476 13.01 -11.97 30.68
C SER A 476 13.94 -13.10 30.21
N PRO A 477 13.86 -13.57 28.96
CA PRO A 477 14.89 -14.44 28.38
C PRO A 477 16.23 -13.72 28.16
N PHE A 478 16.35 -12.44 28.54
CA PHE A 478 17.57 -11.66 28.43
C PHE A 478 18.43 -11.61 29.71
N ASP A 479 18.09 -12.37 30.75
CA ASP A 479 18.97 -12.56 31.91
C ASP A 479 19.87 -13.80 31.71
N ASP A 480 20.48 -13.92 30.51
CA ASP A 480 21.61 -14.81 30.27
C ASP A 480 22.90 -14.07 30.68
N PRO A 481 23.70 -14.56 31.65
CA PRO A 481 24.93 -13.90 32.10
C PRO A 481 26.05 -13.81 31.04
N PHE A 482 25.85 -14.35 29.83
CA PHE A 482 26.91 -14.49 28.84
C PHE A 482 27.23 -13.25 27.98
N TRP A 483 26.55 -12.12 28.16
CA TRP A 483 26.86 -10.89 27.41
C TRP A 483 27.05 -9.66 28.32
N ARG A 484 27.97 -9.77 29.28
CA ARG A 484 28.67 -8.61 29.84
C ARG A 484 30.15 -8.66 29.44
N CYS A 485 30.49 -7.99 28.34
CA CYS A 485 31.75 -7.29 28.12
C CYS A 485 31.65 -6.42 26.87
#